data_AF-A0A383EBZ2-F1
#
_entry.id   AF-A0A383EBZ2-F1
#
_cell.length_a   1.000
_cell.length_b   1.000
_cell.length_c   1.000
_cell.angle_alpha   90.00
_cell.angle_beta   90.00
_cell.angle_gamma   90.00
#
_symmetry.space_group_name_H-M   'P 1'
#
loop_
_entity.id
_entity.type
_entity.pdbx_description
1 polymer ?
#
loop_
_entity_poly.entity_id
_entity_poly.type
_entity_poly.pdbx_seq_one_letter_code
_entity_poly.pdbx_strand_id
1 'polypeptide(L)'
;MSEEKTASPNEAGAYKIVRVQPTPNPDAFQFILNGKVIGDGTKTFDSPEDAVNDILAKALFGIFGVQSIYLKENFVTITKSNTV
;
A
#
# COMPACT_ATOMS: atom_id res chain seq x y z
N MET A 1 19.23 24.32 17.43
CA MET A 1 18.00 24.56 16.67
C MET A 1 17.73 23.25 15.93
N SER A 2 17.21 22.20 16.57
CA SER A 2 15.94 22.15 17.35
C SER A 2 14.81 22.65 16.42
N GLU A 3 13.83 21.88 15.96
CA GLU A 3 13.13 20.69 16.52
C GLU A 3 12.82 19.70 15.36
N GLU A 4 13.18 18.43 15.47
CA GLU A 4 12.31 17.30 15.88
C GLU A 4 11.02 17.14 15.04
N LYS A 5 10.97 16.07 14.25
CA LYS A 5 9.74 15.31 14.10
C LYS A 5 10.09 13.83 14.20
N THR A 6 10.38 13.42 15.43
CA THR A 6 10.02 12.07 15.89
C THR A 6 8.58 11.86 15.44
N ALA A 7 8.36 10.97 14.48
CA ALA A 7 7.03 10.45 14.23
C ALA A 7 6.73 9.55 15.43
N SER A 8 6.32 10.17 16.54
CA SER A 8 5.77 9.46 17.68
C SER A 8 4.63 8.57 17.16
N PRO A 9 4.66 7.27 17.50
CA PRO A 9 3.60 6.35 17.14
C PRO A 9 2.33 6.74 17.91
N ASN A 10 1.17 6.51 17.31
CA ASN A 10 -0.15 6.57 17.94
C ASN A 10 -0.93 7.89 17.84
N GLU A 11 -1.44 8.17 16.63
CA GLU A 11 -2.83 8.64 16.50
C GLU A 11 -3.65 7.43 16.00
N ALA A 12 -4.18 6.66 16.94
CA ALA A 12 -5.09 5.56 16.63
C ALA A 12 -6.32 6.13 15.94
N GLY A 13 -6.51 5.85 14.65
CA GLY A 13 -7.73 6.29 13.97
C GLY A 13 -7.92 5.81 12.55
N ALA A 14 -7.07 6.18 11.60
CA ALA A 14 -7.29 5.81 10.21
C ALA A 14 -6.04 5.99 9.34
N TYR A 15 -5.57 4.91 8.73
CA TYR A 15 -4.78 5.03 7.51
C TYR A 15 -5.63 5.74 6.45
N LYS A 16 -5.32 7.01 6.17
CA LYS A 16 -6.00 7.79 5.13
C LYS A 16 -5.15 7.87 3.89
N ILE A 17 -5.79 7.64 2.75
CA ILE A 17 -5.22 7.90 1.43
C ILE A 17 -5.13 9.43 1.29
N VAL A 18 -3.91 9.94 1.26
CA VAL A 18 -3.61 11.37 1.07
C VAL A 18 -3.73 11.74 -0.39
N ARG A 19 -3.26 10.87 -1.27
CA ARG A 19 -3.24 11.14 -2.71
C ARG A 19 -3.30 9.84 -3.50
N VAL A 20 -4.00 9.86 -4.61
CA VAL A 20 -3.96 8.80 -5.62
C VAL A 20 -3.27 9.37 -6.84
N GLN A 21 -2.23 8.69 -7.32
CA GLN A 21 -1.54 9.05 -8.54
C GLN A 21 -1.67 7.90 -9.55
N PRO A 22 -2.11 8.21 -10.78
CA PRO A 22 -2.02 7.23 -11.84
C PRO A 22 -0.54 6.92 -12.11
N THR A 23 -0.24 5.66 -12.35
CA THR A 23 1.06 5.27 -12.88
C THR A 23 1.00 5.28 -14.41
N PRO A 24 2.13 5.32 -15.13
CA PRO A 24 2.13 5.15 -16.58
C PRO A 24 1.56 3.80 -17.04
N ASN A 25 1.43 2.82 -16.14
CA ASN A 25 0.69 1.59 -16.39
C ASN A 25 -0.82 1.85 -16.13
N PRO A 26 -1.70 1.80 -17.15
CA PRO A 26 -3.14 2.06 -16.97
C PRO A 26 -3.82 1.08 -16.01
N ASP A 27 -3.24 -0.12 -15.85
CA ASP A 27 -3.73 -1.14 -14.94
C ASP A 27 -3.22 -0.93 -13.50
N ALA A 28 -2.30 0.01 -13.23
CA ALA A 28 -1.76 0.24 -11.89
C ALA A 28 -1.98 1.66 -11.35
N PHE A 29 -2.37 1.73 -10.09
CA PHE A 29 -2.63 2.97 -9.36
C PHE A 29 -1.81 3.02 -8.08
N GLN A 30 -1.19 4.18 -7.83
CA GLN A 30 -0.40 4.43 -6.63
C GLN A 30 -1.20 5.27 -5.62
N PHE A 31 -1.29 4.80 -4.40
CA PHE A 31 -2.01 5.38 -3.28
C PHE A 31 -1.00 5.81 -2.22
N ILE A 32 -0.84 7.11 -2.01
CA ILE A 32 0.01 7.67 -0.96
C ILE A 32 -0.82 7.79 0.31
N LEU A 33 -0.33 7.26 1.41
CA LEU A 33 -0.97 7.27 2.72
C LEU A 33 -0.29 8.28 3.66
N ASN A 34 -1.02 8.68 4.70
CA ASN A 34 -0.53 9.69 5.66
C ASN A 34 0.47 9.11 6.68
N GLY A 35 0.56 7.79 6.79
CA GLY A 35 1.41 7.09 7.74
C GLY A 35 2.18 5.94 7.10
N LYS A 36 3.15 5.40 7.84
CA LYS A 36 3.92 4.23 7.42
C LYS A 36 3.03 2.98 7.43
N VAL A 37 2.85 2.38 6.27
CA VAL A 37 2.06 1.15 6.02
C VAL A 37 2.86 -0.08 6.39
N ILE A 38 4.15 -0.07 6.05
CA ILE A 38 5.12 -1.10 6.40
C ILE A 38 6.30 -0.44 7.13
N GLY A 39 7.06 -1.26 7.84
CA GLY A 39 8.32 -0.82 8.44
C GLY A 39 9.39 -0.48 7.39
N ASP A 40 10.66 -0.66 7.75
CA ASP A 40 11.76 -0.45 6.81
C ASP A 40 11.73 -1.50 5.68
N GLY A 41 11.86 -1.04 4.44
CA GLY A 41 11.87 -1.89 3.24
C GLY A 41 10.67 -1.73 2.30
N THR A 42 10.46 -2.74 1.46
CA THR A 42 9.41 -2.81 0.44
C THR A 42 8.85 -4.21 0.41
N LYS A 43 7.53 -4.35 0.32
CA LYS A 43 6.87 -5.64 0.12
C LYS A 43 6.15 -5.65 -1.22
N THR A 44 6.36 -6.70 -2.00
CA THR A 44 5.65 -6.92 -3.25
C THR A 44 4.96 -8.25 -3.17
N PHE A 45 3.68 -8.27 -3.47
CA PHE A 45 2.87 -9.46 -3.52
C PHE A 45 2.36 -9.61 -4.94
N ASP A 46 2.77 -10.66 -5.62
CA ASP A 46 2.30 -10.97 -6.98
C ASP A 46 1.17 -12.00 -6.98
N SER A 47 0.96 -12.66 -5.83
CA SER A 47 -0.06 -13.69 -5.65
C SER A 47 -0.72 -13.57 -4.27
N PRO A 48 -2.00 -14.00 -4.14
CA PRO A 48 -2.71 -13.99 -2.86
C PRO A 48 -2.07 -14.90 -1.81
N GLU A 49 -1.34 -15.93 -2.24
CA GLU A 49 -0.55 -16.83 -1.37
C GLU A 49 0.63 -16.12 -0.68
N ASP A 50 1.22 -15.11 -1.32
CA ASP A 50 2.32 -14.33 -0.75
C ASP A 50 1.78 -13.30 0.26
N ALA A 51 0.57 -12.80 -0.03
CA ALA A 51 -0.16 -11.85 0.81
C ALA A 51 -0.75 -12.44 2.10
N VAL A 52 -0.65 -13.76 2.34
CA VAL A 52 -1.26 -14.41 3.52
C VAL A 52 -0.72 -13.88 4.85
N ASN A 53 0.52 -13.42 4.87
CA ASN A 53 1.18 -12.86 6.06
C ASN A 53 0.84 -11.38 6.29
N ASP A 54 0.18 -10.72 5.34
CA ASP A 54 -0.16 -9.31 5.40
C ASP A 54 -1.67 -9.11 5.25
N ILE A 55 -2.33 -8.81 6.37
CA ILE A 55 -3.80 -8.64 6.43
C ILE A 55 -4.30 -7.60 5.41
N LEU A 56 -3.52 -6.53 5.20
CA LEU A 56 -3.85 -5.48 4.22
C LEU A 56 -3.76 -5.99 2.78
N ALA A 57 -2.67 -6.69 2.42
CA ALA A 57 -2.51 -7.25 1.09
C ALA A 57 -3.57 -8.31 0.82
N LYS A 58 -3.84 -9.19 1.79
CA LYS A 58 -4.89 -10.21 1.70
C LYS A 58 -6.28 -9.60 1.48
N ALA A 59 -6.61 -8.52 2.20
CA ALA A 59 -7.88 -7.82 2.03
C ALA A 59 -8.01 -7.20 0.62
N LEU A 60 -6.92 -6.64 0.10
CA LEU A 60 -6.85 -6.09 -1.25
C LEU A 60 -6.94 -7.17 -2.33
N PHE A 61 -6.27 -8.32 -2.17
CA PHE A 61 -6.42 -9.47 -3.07
C PHE A 61 -7.81 -10.09 -3.04
N GLY A 62 -8.59 -9.87 -1.98
CA GLY A 62 -10.01 -10.22 -1.94
C GLY A 62 -10.88 -9.37 -2.89
N ILE A 63 -10.35 -8.27 -3.43
CA ILE A 63 -11.03 -7.44 -4.42
C ILE A 63 -10.83 -8.08 -5.79
N PHE A 64 -11.94 -8.36 -6.48
CA PHE A 64 -11.91 -8.94 -7.81
C PHE A 64 -11.13 -8.04 -8.79
N GLY A 65 -10.18 -8.64 -9.52
CA GLY A 65 -9.34 -7.96 -10.50
C GLY A 65 -8.05 -7.35 -9.96
N VAL A 66 -7.62 -7.65 -8.72
CA VAL A 66 -6.28 -7.30 -8.24
C VAL A 66 -5.26 -8.36 -8.69
N GLN A 67 -4.27 -7.94 -9.47
CA GLN A 67 -3.16 -8.79 -9.96
C GLN A 67 -2.02 -8.84 -8.96
N SER A 68 -1.52 -7.66 -8.56
CA SER A 68 -0.31 -7.53 -7.75
C SER A 68 -0.41 -6.28 -6.87
N ILE A 69 0.24 -6.31 -5.72
CA ILE A 69 0.24 -5.24 -4.72
C ILE A 69 1.67 -4.94 -4.32
N TYR A 70 2.04 -3.67 -4.35
CA TYR A 70 3.34 -3.19 -3.92
C TYR A 70 3.15 -2.22 -2.76
N LEU A 71 3.75 -2.51 -1.61
CA LEU A 71 3.77 -1.67 -0.42
C LEU A 71 5.17 -1.12 -0.22
N LYS A 72 5.30 0.20 0.00
CA LYS A 72 6.57 0.83 0.35
C LYS A 72 6.33 1.94 1.34
N GLU A 73 7.03 1.91 2.47
CA GLU A 73 7.00 2.92 3.54
C GLU A 73 5.63 3.58 3.75
N ASN A 74 5.31 4.64 3.01
CA ASN A 74 4.05 5.40 3.08
C ASN A 74 3.15 5.36 1.82
N PHE A 75 3.37 4.46 0.86
CA PHE A 75 2.54 4.34 -0.34
C PHE A 75 2.30 2.88 -0.76
N VAL A 76 1.22 2.68 -1.49
CA VAL A 76 0.72 1.38 -1.95
C VAL A 76 0.38 1.48 -3.41
N THR A 77 0.98 0.64 -4.25
CA THR A 77 0.62 0.51 -5.66
C THR A 77 -0.19 -0.77 -5.83
N ILE A 78 -1.35 -0.66 -6.46
CA ILE A 78 -2.21 -1.80 -6.78
C ILE A 78 -2.24 -1.92 -8.29
N THR A 79 -1.83 -3.09 -8.78
CA THR A 79 -1.94 -3.48 -10.19
C THR A 79 -3.17 -4.35 -10.35
N LYS A 80 -3.99 -4.03 -11.35
CA LYS A 80 -5.19 -4.76 -11.72
C LYS A 80 -4.89 -5.76 -12.83
N SER A 81 -5.62 -6.87 -12.84
CA SER A 81 -5.64 -7.83 -13.93
C SER A 81 -6.70 -7.39 -14.94
N ASN A 82 -6.32 -7.28 -16.21
CA ASN A 82 -7.28 -7.04 -17.29
C ASN A 82 -7.96 -8.34 -17.76
N THR A 83 -7.38 -9.50 -17.42
CA THR A 83 -7.91 -10.81 -17.76
C THR A 83 -8.99 -11.22 -16.75
N VAL A 84 -10.25 -11.04 -17.14
CA VAL A 84 -11.42 -11.68 -16.52
C VAL A 84 -11.65 -13.08 -17.09
#